data_AF-A0A0C2G8R2-F1
#
_entry.id   AF-A0A0C2G8R2-F1
#
_cell.length_a   1.000
_cell.length_b   1.000
_cell.length_c   1.000
_cell.angle_alpha   90.00
_cell.angle_beta   90.00
_cell.angle_gamma   90.00
#
_symmetry.space_group_name_H-M   'P 1'
#
loop_
_entity.id
_entity.type
_entity.pdbx_description
1 polymer ?
#
loop_
_entity_poly.entity_id
_entity_poly.type
_entity_poly.pdbx_seq_one_letter_code
_entity_poly.pdbx_strand_id
1 'polypeptide(L)'
;MRVADADREAAAERLREAVAEGRLELAELDERLSAVYAAKTRADLEPLTADLPAEPVAGRRSVETPPLVLETKSGRLKREGYWPVPEHITVECASGMIKLDFTAAECPYSEVAVEARAKSGSVVLVVPHGWWVNMDDTTASSGTVVNKVKGPPAPGAPVLRVSGEVKSGRIKARHPRRGFWAWLLRRPA
;
A
#
# COMPACT_ATOMS: atom_id res chain seq x y z
N MET A 1 3.08 15.80 19.64
CA MET A 1 2.02 14.76 19.69
C MET A 1 2.28 13.87 20.89
N ARG A 2 1.26 13.51 21.70
CA ARG A 2 1.43 12.60 22.84
C ARG A 2 1.82 11.21 22.34
N VAL A 3 2.71 10.54 23.05
CA VAL A 3 3.22 9.22 22.69
C VAL A 3 2.24 8.13 23.11
N ALA A 4 1.98 7.16 22.24
CA ALA A 4 1.13 6.01 22.58
C ALA A 4 1.93 4.98 23.38
N ASP A 5 1.25 4.13 24.15
CA ASP A 5 1.90 3.00 24.85
C ASP A 5 2.65 2.08 23.87
N ALA A 6 2.10 1.85 22.67
CA ALA A 6 2.75 1.08 21.62
C ALA A 6 4.08 1.69 21.13
N ASP A 7 4.16 3.03 21.08
CA ASP A 7 5.39 3.73 20.70
C ASP A 7 6.47 3.57 21.79
N ARG A 8 6.06 3.57 23.07
CA ARG A 8 6.96 3.31 24.21
C ARG A 8 7.49 1.88 24.22
N GLU A 9 6.61 0.89 24.03
CA GLU A 9 7.02 -0.52 23.98
C GLU A 9 7.96 -0.79 22.82
N ALA A 10 7.70 -0.24 21.63
CA ALA A 10 8.59 -0.37 20.47
C ALA A 10 9.97 0.28 20.69
N ALA A 11 10.06 1.35 21.47
CA ALA A 11 11.35 1.93 21.85
C ALA A 11 12.07 1.07 22.89
N ALA A 12 11.33 0.47 23.84
CA ALA A 12 11.88 -0.42 24.85
C ALA A 12 12.43 -1.73 24.26
N GLU A 13 11.74 -2.32 23.28
CA GLU A 13 12.22 -3.51 22.56
C GLU A 13 13.54 -3.23 21.82
N ARG A 14 13.63 -2.11 21.10
CA ARG A 14 14.87 -1.67 20.43
C ARG A 14 16.07 -1.56 21.36
N LEU A 15 15.87 -0.98 22.55
CA LEU A 15 16.95 -0.89 23.53
C LEU A 15 17.40 -2.28 24.01
N ARG A 16 16.46 -3.22 24.21
CA ARG A 16 16.77 -4.60 24.63
C ARG A 16 17.53 -5.36 23.56
N GLU A 17 17.18 -5.18 22.29
CA GLU A 17 17.90 -5.77 21.16
C GLU A 17 19.31 -5.22 21.02
N ALA A 18 19.50 -3.91 21.19
CA ALA A 18 20.84 -3.31 21.14
C ALA A 18 21.78 -3.82 22.24
N VAL A 19 21.26 -4.18 23.42
CA VAL A 19 22.04 -4.89 24.44
C VAL A 19 22.37 -6.32 24.00
N ALA A 20 21.40 -7.03 23.40
CA ALA A 20 21.63 -8.37 22.87
C ALA A 20 22.70 -8.41 21.77
N GLU A 21 22.83 -7.33 21.00
CA GLU A 21 23.87 -7.13 19.98
C GLU A 21 25.19 -6.59 20.53
N GLY A 22 25.28 -6.27 21.84
CA GLY A 22 26.47 -5.73 22.49
C GLY A 22 26.79 -4.27 22.13
N ARG A 23 25.79 -3.52 21.64
CA ARG A 23 25.92 -2.10 21.27
C ARG A 23 25.54 -1.14 22.39
N LEU A 24 24.83 -1.63 23.40
CA LEU A 24 24.52 -0.94 24.64
C LEU A 24 24.94 -1.80 25.82
N GLU A 25 25.44 -1.15 26.87
CA GLU A 25 25.68 -1.80 28.16
C GLU A 25 24.36 -1.97 28.94
N LEU A 26 24.31 -2.96 29.83
CA LEU A 26 23.11 -3.26 30.62
C LEU A 26 22.69 -2.08 31.53
N ALA A 27 23.67 -1.31 32.02
CA ALA A 27 23.41 -0.12 32.81
C ALA A 27 22.77 1.00 31.98
N GLU A 28 23.19 1.17 30.73
CA GLU A 28 22.61 2.16 29.81
C GLU A 28 21.18 1.78 29.39
N LEU A 29 20.88 0.49 29.29
CA LEU A 29 19.53 0.00 29.04
C LEU A 29 18.57 0.41 30.16
N ASP A 30 18.96 0.26 31.42
CA ASP A 30 18.10 0.58 32.56
C ASP A 30 17.78 2.08 32.64
N GLU A 31 18.78 2.93 32.42
CA GLU A 31 18.63 4.38 32.37
C GLU A 31 17.71 4.82 31.22
N ARG A 32 17.90 4.25 30.03
CA ARG A 32 17.11 4.59 28.84
C ARG A 32 15.69 4.03 28.91
N LEU A 33 15.48 2.83 29.46
CA LEU A 33 14.14 2.28 29.68
C LEU A 33 13.32 3.13 30.65
N SER A 34 13.95 3.60 31.73
CA SER A 34 13.32 4.51 32.69
C SER A 34 12.88 5.81 31.99
N ALA A 35 13.72 6.36 31.11
CA ALA A 35 13.38 7.54 30.31
C ALA A 35 12.26 7.28 29.27
N VAL A 36 12.26 6.11 28.62
CA VAL A 36 11.21 5.69 27.67
C VAL A 36 9.84 5.63 28.36
N TYR A 37 9.75 5.02 29.53
CA TYR A 37 8.46 4.91 30.25
C TYR A 37 8.01 6.24 30.88
N ALA A 38 8.93 7.17 31.12
CA ALA A 38 8.61 8.53 31.57
C ALA A 38 8.21 9.48 30.43
N ALA A 39 8.48 9.13 29.17
CA ALA A 39 8.22 9.96 27.99
C ALA A 39 6.74 10.28 27.80
N LYS A 40 6.43 11.56 27.54
CA LYS A 40 5.06 12.05 27.34
C LYS A 40 4.76 12.36 25.88
N THR A 41 5.80 12.62 25.09
CA THR A 41 5.71 12.97 23.68
C THR A 41 6.65 12.12 22.84
N ARG A 42 6.34 11.99 21.54
CA ARG A 42 7.17 11.21 20.62
C ARG A 42 8.59 11.77 20.46
N ALA A 43 8.72 13.09 20.53
CA ALA A 43 10.00 13.78 20.47
C ALA A 43 10.91 13.43 21.66
N ASP A 44 10.33 13.00 22.79
CA ASP A 44 11.11 12.55 23.96
C ASP A 44 11.73 11.16 23.73
N LEU A 45 11.19 10.34 22.81
CA LEU A 45 11.72 9.00 22.49
C LEU A 45 12.83 9.02 21.44
N GLU A 46 12.80 9.98 20.51
CA GLU A 46 13.78 10.11 19.43
C GLU A 46 15.24 10.12 19.91
N PRO A 47 15.65 10.95 20.91
CA PRO A 47 17.04 10.98 21.35
C PRO A 47 17.49 9.70 22.08
N LEU A 48 16.56 8.92 22.64
CA LEU A 48 16.87 7.70 23.40
C LEU A 48 17.27 6.53 22.50
N THR A 49 16.90 6.58 21.21
CA THR A 49 17.18 5.54 20.22
C THR A 49 17.97 6.04 19.00
N ALA A 50 18.49 7.27 19.04
CA ALA A 50 19.10 7.93 17.88
C ALA A 50 20.45 7.33 17.46
N ASP A 51 21.16 6.71 18.39
CA ASP A 51 22.44 6.02 18.23
C ASP A 51 22.29 4.54 17.88
N LEU A 52 21.07 4.02 17.96
CA LEU A 52 20.75 2.66 17.57
C LEU A 52 20.41 2.59 16.08
N PRO A 53 20.78 1.48 15.39
CA PRO A 53 20.29 1.27 14.04
C PRO A 53 18.77 1.31 14.10
N ALA A 54 18.17 2.12 13.22
CA ALA A 54 16.73 2.16 13.10
C ALA A 54 16.25 0.73 12.84
N GLU A 55 15.47 0.16 13.76
CA GLU A 55 14.68 -1.00 13.37
C GLU A 55 13.84 -0.58 12.16
N PRO A 56 13.77 -1.43 11.13
CA PRO A 56 12.78 -1.22 10.09
C PRO A 56 11.44 -1.24 10.80
N VAL A 57 10.85 -0.04 10.99
CA VAL A 57 9.47 0.13 11.43
C VAL A 57 8.68 -0.97 10.74
N ALA A 58 8.09 -1.90 11.50
CA ALA A 58 7.42 -3.08 10.97
C ALA A 58 6.47 -2.68 9.83
N GLY A 59 7.03 -2.75 8.64
CA GLY A 59 6.60 -2.10 7.43
C GLY A 59 7.40 -2.83 6.38
N ARG A 60 7.07 -4.12 6.25
CA ARG A 60 7.40 -5.07 5.19
C ARG A 60 8.71 -4.76 4.48
N ARG A 61 9.74 -5.57 4.77
CA ARG A 61 10.98 -5.66 3.97
C ARG A 61 10.63 -5.45 2.49
N SER A 62 10.94 -4.26 1.97
CA SER A 62 10.82 -3.93 0.56
C SER A 62 11.86 -4.77 -0.16
N VAL A 63 11.46 -5.96 -0.62
CA VAL A 63 12.16 -6.59 -1.73
C VAL A 63 11.96 -5.61 -2.88
N GLU A 64 12.99 -4.82 -3.19
CA GLU A 64 13.00 -3.88 -4.32
C GLU A 64 12.66 -4.65 -5.60
N THR A 65 11.36 -4.78 -5.85
CA THR A 65 10.81 -5.41 -7.03
C THR A 65 10.84 -4.33 -8.10
N PRO A 66 11.46 -4.56 -9.26
CA PRO A 66 11.55 -3.53 -10.29
C PRO A 66 10.13 -2.99 -10.61
N PRO A 67 9.95 -1.66 -10.70
CA PRO A 67 8.63 -1.05 -10.84
C PRO A 67 7.95 -1.58 -12.10
N LEU A 68 6.69 -2.01 -11.97
CA LEU A 68 5.93 -2.50 -13.11
C LEU A 68 5.48 -1.31 -13.95
N VAL A 69 6.07 -1.15 -15.13
CA VAL A 69 5.67 -0.12 -16.10
C VAL A 69 4.80 -0.73 -17.18
N LEU A 70 3.61 -0.18 -17.39
CA LEU A 70 2.67 -0.56 -18.44
C LEU A 70 2.35 0.65 -19.30
N GLU A 71 2.83 0.64 -20.54
CA GLU A 71 2.57 1.70 -21.52
C GLU A 71 1.72 1.17 -22.69
N THR A 72 0.74 1.95 -23.15
CA THR A 72 0.07 1.72 -24.43
C THR A 72 -0.14 3.02 -25.20
N LYS A 73 0.32 3.04 -26.45
CA LYS A 73 0.07 4.15 -27.40
C LYS A 73 -1.31 4.00 -28.07
N SER A 74 -1.61 2.80 -28.51
CA SER A 74 -2.93 2.35 -28.96
C SER A 74 -3.05 0.85 -28.69
N GLY A 75 -4.21 0.40 -28.21
CA GLY A 75 -4.48 -1.03 -28.00
C GLY A 75 -5.08 -1.38 -26.65
N ARG A 76 -4.97 -2.65 -26.27
CA ARG A 76 -5.46 -3.19 -25.01
C ARG A 76 -4.38 -3.98 -24.31
N LEU A 77 -3.99 -3.54 -23.12
CA LEU A 77 -3.10 -4.28 -22.24
C LEU A 77 -3.90 -4.79 -21.04
N LYS A 78 -3.72 -6.06 -20.69
CA LYS A 78 -4.38 -6.66 -19.53
C LYS A 78 -3.34 -7.38 -18.67
N ARG A 79 -3.37 -7.13 -17.37
CA ARG A 79 -2.70 -7.95 -16.36
C ARG A 79 -3.79 -8.65 -15.56
N GLU A 80 -3.92 -9.96 -15.77
CA GLU A 80 -4.97 -10.80 -15.19
C GLU A 80 -4.37 -12.14 -14.77
N GLY A 81 -5.04 -12.87 -13.87
CA GLY A 81 -4.54 -14.14 -13.33
C GLY A 81 -3.57 -13.94 -12.18
N TYR A 82 -2.71 -14.92 -11.94
CA TYR A 82 -1.67 -14.85 -10.93
C TYR A 82 -0.52 -13.95 -11.39
N TRP A 83 -0.18 -12.97 -10.56
CA TRP A 83 1.02 -12.14 -10.72
C TRP A 83 1.42 -11.54 -9.36
N PRO A 84 2.74 -11.44 -9.07
CA PRO A 84 3.21 -10.72 -7.89
C PRO A 84 3.03 -9.22 -8.11
N VAL A 85 2.25 -8.59 -7.24
CA VAL A 85 2.03 -7.14 -7.26
C VAL A 85 3.27 -6.46 -6.71
N PRO A 86 3.97 -5.60 -7.47
CA PRO A 86 5.07 -4.80 -6.93
C PRO A 86 4.52 -3.66 -6.08
N GLU A 87 5.39 -3.07 -5.27
CA GLU A 87 5.04 -1.91 -4.44
C GLU A 87 4.67 -0.68 -5.28
N HIS A 88 5.27 -0.54 -6.46
CA HIS A 88 5.09 0.60 -7.36
C HIS A 88 4.69 0.14 -8.78
N ILE A 89 3.61 0.71 -9.30
CA ILE A 89 3.09 0.47 -10.64
C ILE A 89 2.93 1.80 -11.38
N THR A 90 3.51 1.90 -12.58
CA THR A 90 3.33 3.05 -13.48
C THR A 90 2.50 2.63 -14.69
N VAL A 91 1.42 3.37 -14.96
CA VAL A 91 0.48 3.08 -16.04
C VAL A 91 0.35 4.31 -16.95
N GLU A 92 0.83 4.20 -18.18
CA GLU A 92 0.69 5.24 -19.20
C GLU A 92 -0.21 4.76 -20.35
N CYS A 93 -1.42 5.32 -20.40
CA CYS A 93 -2.41 4.98 -21.43
C CYS A 93 -2.69 6.19 -22.31
N ALA A 94 -2.04 6.26 -23.48
CA ALA A 94 -2.29 7.33 -24.43
C ALA A 94 -3.66 7.17 -25.10
N SER A 95 -3.97 5.97 -25.60
CA SER A 95 -5.25 5.61 -26.21
C SER A 95 -5.54 4.13 -26.01
N GLY A 96 -6.82 3.74 -25.99
CA GLY A 96 -7.23 2.35 -25.78
C GLY A 96 -7.53 2.02 -24.32
N MET A 97 -7.03 0.90 -23.80
CA MET A 97 -7.31 0.48 -22.42
C MET A 97 -6.20 -0.34 -21.77
N ILE A 98 -5.90 -0.03 -20.51
CA ILE A 98 -5.08 -0.86 -19.63
C ILE A 98 -5.99 -1.38 -18.51
N LYS A 99 -6.07 -2.70 -18.34
CA LYS A 99 -6.78 -3.33 -17.23
C LYS A 99 -5.77 -4.02 -16.30
N LEU A 100 -5.80 -3.63 -15.03
CA LEU A 100 -5.11 -4.31 -13.94
C LEU A 100 -6.14 -5.06 -13.11
N ASP A 101 -6.04 -6.38 -13.09
CA ASP A 101 -6.91 -7.24 -12.30
C ASP A 101 -6.13 -7.87 -11.14
N PHE A 102 -6.40 -7.38 -9.95
CA PHE A 102 -5.78 -7.81 -8.70
C PHE A 102 -6.53 -8.98 -8.05
N THR A 103 -7.60 -9.50 -8.66
CA THR A 103 -8.47 -10.52 -8.03
C THR A 103 -7.80 -11.85 -7.76
N ALA A 104 -6.79 -12.21 -8.57
CA ALA A 104 -5.96 -13.40 -8.40
C ALA A 104 -4.48 -13.04 -8.18
N ALA A 105 -4.19 -11.76 -7.89
CA ALA A 105 -2.84 -11.27 -7.71
C ALA A 105 -2.34 -11.51 -6.28
N GLU A 106 -1.06 -11.79 -6.13
CA GLU A 106 -0.42 -11.90 -4.82
C GLU A 106 0.17 -10.54 -4.44
N CYS A 107 -0.36 -9.94 -3.37
CA CYS A 107 0.07 -8.64 -2.91
C CYS A 107 0.73 -8.75 -1.53
N PRO A 108 2.08 -8.80 -1.48
CA PRO A 108 2.80 -8.84 -0.23
C PRO A 108 2.89 -7.46 0.43
N TYR A 109 2.29 -6.40 -0.14
CA TYR A 109 2.33 -5.02 0.36
C TYR A 109 0.98 -4.54 0.93
N SER A 110 1.04 -3.74 2.00
CA SER A 110 -0.15 -3.17 2.66
C SER A 110 -0.63 -1.91 1.93
N GLU A 111 0.29 -1.24 1.26
CA GLU A 111 0.04 -0.14 0.36
C GLU A 111 0.75 -0.42 -0.96
N VAL A 112 0.10 -0.09 -2.08
CA VAL A 112 0.69 -0.17 -3.42
C VAL A 112 0.44 1.16 -4.12
N ALA A 113 1.52 1.79 -4.55
CA ALA A 113 1.48 3.05 -5.30
C ALA A 113 1.20 2.77 -6.77
N VAL A 114 0.17 3.42 -7.33
CA VAL A 114 -0.22 3.32 -8.73
C VAL A 114 -0.22 4.71 -9.36
N GLU A 115 0.84 5.05 -10.09
CA GLU A 115 0.87 6.26 -10.91
C GLU A 115 0.17 5.99 -12.24
N ALA A 116 -0.99 6.60 -12.46
CA ALA A 116 -1.82 6.38 -13.63
C ALA A 116 -2.00 7.66 -14.45
N ARG A 117 -1.52 7.65 -15.69
CA ARG A 117 -1.70 8.71 -16.67
C ARG A 117 -2.56 8.23 -17.83
N ALA A 118 -3.73 8.81 -17.99
CA ALA A 118 -4.65 8.48 -19.07
C ALA A 118 -4.88 9.70 -19.96
N LYS A 119 -4.45 9.65 -21.24
CA LYS A 119 -4.73 10.74 -22.20
C LYS A 119 -6.15 10.61 -22.74
N SER A 120 -6.38 9.83 -23.78
CA SER A 120 -7.73 9.47 -24.29
C SER A 120 -8.14 8.03 -23.99
N GLY A 121 -7.24 7.26 -23.36
CA GLY A 121 -7.46 5.87 -23.00
C GLY A 121 -8.17 5.65 -21.66
N SER A 122 -8.33 4.38 -21.30
CA SER A 122 -9.04 3.95 -20.09
C SER A 122 -8.17 3.04 -19.24
N VAL A 123 -7.93 3.43 -17.99
CA VAL A 123 -7.27 2.59 -16.99
C VAL A 123 -8.34 2.00 -16.07
N VAL A 124 -8.38 0.68 -15.97
CA VAL A 124 -9.35 -0.04 -15.15
C VAL A 124 -8.62 -0.87 -14.09
N LEU A 125 -8.83 -0.52 -12.83
CA LEU A 125 -8.35 -1.25 -11.66
C LEU A 125 -9.49 -2.14 -11.15
N VAL A 126 -9.25 -3.44 -11.07
CA VAL A 126 -10.18 -4.42 -10.47
C VAL A 126 -9.54 -4.99 -9.23
N VAL A 127 -10.10 -4.68 -8.05
CA VAL A 127 -9.54 -5.12 -6.76
C VAL A 127 -10.42 -6.19 -6.10
N PRO A 128 -9.83 -7.15 -5.36
CA PRO A 128 -10.59 -8.07 -4.51
C PRO A 128 -11.58 -7.35 -3.57
N HIS A 129 -12.55 -8.10 -3.05
CA HIS A 129 -13.35 -7.58 -1.94
C HIS A 129 -12.48 -7.41 -0.68
N GLY A 130 -12.72 -6.38 0.11
CA GLY A 130 -11.93 -6.03 1.30
C GLY A 130 -10.72 -5.14 1.03
N TRP A 131 -10.28 -5.03 -0.23
CA TRP A 131 -9.26 -4.03 -0.62
C TRP A 131 -9.86 -2.63 -0.70
N TRP A 132 -9.01 -1.63 -0.47
CA TRP A 132 -9.37 -0.22 -0.62
C TRP A 132 -8.58 0.42 -1.76
N VAL A 133 -9.15 1.49 -2.32
CA VAL A 133 -8.50 2.29 -3.36
C VAL A 133 -8.67 3.76 -2.99
N ASN A 134 -7.56 4.44 -2.74
CA ASN A 134 -7.50 5.89 -2.60
C ASN A 134 -7.21 6.49 -3.99
N MET A 135 -7.98 7.50 -4.40
CA MET A 135 -7.80 8.22 -5.66
C MET A 135 -7.76 9.75 -5.45
N ASP A 136 -7.51 10.19 -4.22
CA ASP A 136 -7.55 11.61 -3.84
C ASP A 136 -6.41 12.40 -4.52
N ASP A 137 -5.31 11.70 -4.83
CA ASP A 137 -4.12 12.24 -5.52
C ASP A 137 -4.26 12.22 -7.06
N THR A 138 -5.49 12.08 -7.58
CA THR A 138 -5.75 12.10 -9.03
C THR A 138 -6.41 13.38 -9.50
N THR A 139 -5.94 13.91 -10.64
CA THR A 139 -6.51 15.10 -11.27
C THR A 139 -7.16 14.75 -12.60
N ALA A 140 -8.38 15.24 -12.85
CA ALA A 140 -9.04 15.13 -14.15
C ALA A 140 -9.17 16.52 -14.79
N SER A 141 -8.72 16.66 -16.05
CA SER A 141 -8.96 17.88 -16.83
C SER A 141 -10.29 17.80 -17.59
N SER A 142 -10.39 16.95 -18.62
CA SER A 142 -11.62 16.77 -19.42
C SER A 142 -12.24 15.37 -19.33
N GLY A 143 -11.71 14.54 -18.43
CA GLY A 143 -12.00 13.12 -18.35
C GLY A 143 -12.70 12.77 -17.05
N THR A 144 -12.63 11.50 -16.66
CA THR A 144 -13.34 11.05 -15.46
C THR A 144 -12.49 10.13 -14.61
N VAL A 145 -12.43 10.41 -13.31
CA VAL A 145 -11.98 9.47 -12.29
C VAL A 145 -13.21 8.92 -11.59
N VAL A 146 -13.34 7.58 -11.53
CA VAL A 146 -14.49 6.93 -10.91
C VAL A 146 -14.01 5.83 -9.95
N ASN A 147 -14.19 6.06 -8.66
CA ASN A 147 -14.01 5.02 -7.65
C ASN A 147 -15.34 4.33 -7.33
N LYS A 148 -15.47 3.05 -7.66
CA LYS A 148 -16.65 2.22 -7.32
C LYS A 148 -16.33 1.13 -6.29
N VAL A 149 -15.19 1.22 -5.61
CA VAL A 149 -14.84 0.34 -4.49
C VAL A 149 -15.67 0.79 -3.28
N LYS A 150 -16.37 -0.15 -2.62
CA LYS A 150 -17.35 0.16 -1.57
C LYS A 150 -17.08 -0.68 -0.33
N GLY A 151 -17.37 -0.09 0.84
CA GLY A 151 -17.21 -0.73 2.14
C GLY A 151 -15.83 -0.46 2.75
N PRO A 152 -15.68 -0.55 4.08
CA PRO A 152 -14.40 -0.31 4.73
C PRO A 152 -13.35 -1.35 4.28
N PRO A 153 -12.06 -0.98 4.23
CA PRO A 153 -10.99 -1.96 4.07
C PRO A 153 -11.07 -3.03 5.15
N ALA A 154 -10.85 -4.29 4.77
CA ALA A 154 -10.67 -5.35 5.75
C ALA A 154 -9.34 -5.12 6.51
N PRO A 155 -9.25 -5.50 7.80
CA PRO A 155 -8.01 -5.38 8.55
C PRO A 155 -6.85 -6.08 7.83
N GLY A 156 -5.74 -5.36 7.60
CA GLY A 156 -4.57 -5.87 6.89
C GLY A 156 -4.71 -6.04 5.38
N ALA A 157 -5.86 -5.68 4.80
CA ALA A 157 -6.05 -5.72 3.35
C ALA A 157 -5.28 -4.60 2.65
N PRO A 158 -4.73 -4.85 1.45
CA PRO A 158 -4.01 -3.85 0.69
C PRO A 158 -4.86 -2.62 0.31
N VAL A 159 -4.19 -1.47 0.35
CA VAL A 159 -4.70 -0.19 -0.14
C VAL A 159 -3.95 0.19 -1.42
N LEU A 160 -4.67 0.43 -2.51
CA LEU A 160 -4.08 1.04 -3.70
C LEU A 160 -4.11 2.56 -3.56
N ARG A 161 -2.96 3.22 -3.56
CA ARG A 161 -2.87 4.68 -3.67
C ARG A 161 -2.69 5.05 -5.13
N VAL A 162 -3.73 5.59 -5.75
CA VAL A 162 -3.72 5.97 -7.16
C VAL A 162 -3.45 7.47 -7.25
N SER A 163 -2.45 7.84 -8.03
CA SER A 163 -2.09 9.22 -8.33
C SER A 163 -1.98 9.44 -9.85
N GLY A 164 -1.99 10.70 -10.27
CA GLY A 164 -1.70 11.07 -11.67
C GLY A 164 -2.85 11.81 -12.36
N GLU A 165 -2.75 11.90 -13.69
CA GLU A 165 -3.61 12.78 -14.50
C GLU A 165 -4.48 11.99 -15.48
N VAL A 166 -5.74 12.42 -15.59
CA VAL A 166 -6.65 12.04 -16.67
C VAL A 166 -6.94 13.25 -17.56
N LYS A 167 -6.65 13.13 -18.86
CA LYS A 167 -7.07 14.10 -19.89
C LYS A 167 -8.48 13.80 -20.36
N SER A 168 -8.72 13.42 -21.62
CA SER A 168 -10.05 13.04 -22.12
C SER A 168 -10.46 11.59 -21.82
N GLY A 169 -9.62 10.86 -21.08
CA GLY A 169 -9.77 9.44 -20.80
C GLY A 169 -10.56 9.13 -19.54
N ARG A 170 -10.31 7.94 -18.99
CA ARG A 170 -10.96 7.49 -17.75
C ARG A 170 -10.01 6.68 -16.88
N ILE A 171 -10.02 6.95 -15.58
CA ILE A 171 -9.50 6.02 -14.56
C ILE A 171 -10.68 5.48 -13.77
N LYS A 172 -10.75 4.16 -13.58
CA LYS A 172 -11.85 3.53 -12.86
C LYS A 172 -11.37 2.41 -11.96
N ALA A 173 -11.72 2.47 -10.68
CA ALA A 173 -11.60 1.36 -9.74
C ALA A 173 -12.95 0.71 -9.47
N ARG A 174 -12.96 -0.62 -9.30
CA ARG A 174 -14.15 -1.39 -8.91
C ARG A 174 -13.76 -2.75 -8.35
N HIS A 175 -14.69 -3.40 -7.65
CA HIS A 175 -14.62 -4.83 -7.38
C HIS A 175 -14.86 -5.67 -8.66
N PRO A 176 -14.49 -6.97 -8.66
CA PRO A 176 -14.93 -7.91 -9.68
C PRO A 176 -16.45 -7.87 -9.80
N ARG A 177 -16.96 -7.97 -11.02
CA ARG A 177 -18.40 -8.20 -11.20
C ARG A 177 -18.66 -9.63 -10.73
N ARG A 178 -19.76 -9.86 -10.01
CA ARG A 178 -20.24 -11.24 -9.76
C ARG A 178 -20.32 -11.93 -11.12
N GLY A 179 -19.45 -12.92 -11.32
CA GLY A 179 -19.40 -13.65 -12.58
C GLY A 179 -20.65 -14.51 -12.74
N PHE A 180 -21.13 -14.63 -13.96
CA PHE A 180 -22.16 -15.60 -14.37
C PHE A 180 -21.90 -17.00 -13.79
N TRP A 181 -20.64 -17.41 -13.67
CA TRP A 181 -20.23 -18.68 -13.06
C TRP A 181 -20.43 -18.78 -11.54
N ALA A 182 -20.30 -17.68 -10.78
CA ALA A 182 -20.61 -17.67 -9.34
C ALA A 182 -22.13 -17.74 -9.07
N TRP A 183 -22.95 -17.35 -10.05
CA TRP A 183 -24.39 -17.58 -10.06
C TRP A 183 -24.73 -19.02 -10.50
N LEU A 184 -24.04 -19.56 -11.52
CA LEU A 184 -24.27 -20.91 -12.06
C LEU A 184 -23.84 -22.05 -11.10
N LEU A 185 -22.79 -21.83 -10.28
CA LEU A 185 -22.27 -22.83 -9.33
C LEU A 185 -23.06 -22.90 -8.01
N ARG A 186 -24.10 -22.06 -7.83
CA ARG A 186 -25.08 -22.26 -6.75
C ARG A 186 -26.14 -23.26 -7.22
N ARG A 187 -25.87 -24.55 -7.05
CA ARG A 187 -26.93 -25.56 -7.10
C ARG A 187 -27.85 -25.38 -5.88
N PRO A 188 -29.18 -25.31 -6.04
CA PRO A 188 -30.08 -25.60 -4.92
C PRO A 188 -29.92 -27.09 -4.59
N ALA A 189 -29.77 -27.39 -3.30
CA ALA A 189 -30.05 -28.73 -2.78
C ALA A 189 -31.55 -28.96 -2.75
#